data_AF-A0A520DQ04-F1
#
_entry.id   AF-A0A520DQ04-F1
#
_cell.length_a   1.000
_cell.length_b   1.000
_cell.length_c   1.000
_cell.angle_alpha   90.00
_cell.angle_beta   90.00
_cell.angle_gamma   90.00
#
_symmetry.space_group_name_H-M   'P 1'
#
loop_
_entity.id
_entity.type
_entity.pdbx_description
1 polymer ?
#
loop_
_entity_poly.entity_id
_entity_poly.type
_entity_poly.pdbx_seq_one_letter_code
_entity_poly.pdbx_strand_id
1 'polypeptide(L)'
;MQQTKAFSREVIAELKAQYPELVAITFGQGLKAIDGDGDKMSPVQLLRVASYTAVSKVEKERIERWFKIRANDPLAELIVERIDKSKKDKRSEK
;
A
#
# COMPACT_ATOMS: atom_id res chain seq x y z
N MET A 1 9.39 -15.89 -12.85
CA MET A 1 8.52 -14.99 -12.06
C MET A 1 8.64 -15.20 -10.54
N GLN A 2 9.86 -15.35 -9.98
CA GLN A 2 10.05 -15.66 -8.54
C GLN A 2 10.48 -14.44 -7.69
N GLN A 3 10.99 -13.39 -8.33
CA GLN A 3 11.62 -12.26 -7.64
C GLN A 3 10.61 -11.35 -6.92
N THR A 4 9.38 -11.24 -7.42
CA THR A 4 8.32 -10.43 -6.81
C THR A 4 7.80 -11.00 -5.49
N LYS A 5 7.72 -12.33 -5.33
CA LYS A 5 7.17 -12.94 -4.10
C LYS A 5 8.08 -12.79 -2.87
N ALA A 6 9.40 -12.88 -3.06
CA ALA A 6 10.35 -12.69 -1.96
C ALA A 6 10.33 -11.24 -1.47
N PHE A 7 10.43 -10.31 -2.42
CA PHE A 7 10.36 -8.87 -2.16
C PHE A 7 9.09 -8.45 -1.41
N SER A 8 7.90 -8.92 -1.84
CA SER A 8 6.64 -8.59 -1.14
C SER A 8 6.62 -9.06 0.31
N ARG A 9 7.20 -10.23 0.61
CA ARG A 9 7.23 -10.78 1.97
C ARG A 9 8.16 -9.97 2.88
N GLU A 10 9.32 -9.55 2.36
CA GLU A 10 10.26 -8.68 3.08
C GLU A 10 9.61 -7.34 3.40
N VAL A 11 9.00 -6.69 2.41
CA VAL A 11 8.28 -5.42 2.59
C VAL A 11 7.17 -5.55 3.65
N ILE A 12 6.37 -6.61 3.60
CA ILE A 12 5.29 -6.84 4.58
C ILE A 12 5.88 -7.08 5.98
N ALA A 13 6.95 -7.86 6.11
CA ALA A 13 7.57 -8.15 7.39
C ALA A 13 8.21 -6.90 8.02
N GLU A 14 8.93 -6.09 7.24
CA GLU A 14 9.53 -4.84 7.70
C GLU A 14 8.47 -3.84 8.15
N LEU A 15 7.39 -3.67 7.39
CA LEU A 15 6.30 -2.77 7.78
C LEU A 15 5.59 -3.25 9.04
N LYS A 16 5.32 -4.54 9.18
CA LYS A 16 4.73 -5.08 10.42
C LYS A 16 5.63 -4.89 11.63
N ALA A 17 6.95 -4.96 11.45
CA ALA A 17 7.90 -4.76 12.53
C ALA A 17 7.99 -3.29 12.97
N GLN A 18 7.93 -2.34 12.02
CA GLN A 18 7.98 -0.91 12.30
C GLN A 18 6.63 -0.32 12.73
N TYR A 19 5.54 -0.84 12.19
CA TYR A 19 4.19 -0.33 12.34
C TYR A 19 3.23 -1.45 12.79
N PRO A 20 3.30 -1.86 14.06
CA PRO A 20 2.45 -2.94 14.58
C PRO A 20 0.97 -2.59 14.61
N GLU A 21 0.58 -1.32 14.44
CA GLU A 21 -0.83 -0.92 14.31
C GLU A 21 -1.44 -1.24 12.95
N LEU A 22 -0.62 -1.55 11.93
CA LEU A 22 -1.11 -1.97 10.62
C LEU A 22 -1.71 -3.36 10.69
N VAL A 23 -2.99 -3.45 10.34
CA VAL A 23 -3.79 -4.68 10.46
C VAL A 23 -3.89 -5.45 9.16
N ALA A 24 -3.71 -4.78 8.04
CA ALA A 24 -3.56 -5.42 6.73
C ALA A 24 -2.51 -4.69 5.90
N ILE A 25 -1.68 -5.47 5.21
CA ILE A 25 -0.67 -4.96 4.28
C ILE A 25 -0.75 -5.82 3.04
N THR A 26 -1.00 -5.19 1.90
CA THR A 26 -1.11 -5.86 0.61
C THR A 26 -0.18 -5.19 -0.37
N PHE A 27 0.61 -5.99 -1.06
CA PHE A 27 1.47 -5.54 -2.15
C PHE A 27 0.83 -5.95 -3.48
N GLY A 28 0.82 -5.02 -4.44
CA GLY A 28 0.23 -5.24 -5.75
C GLY A 28 0.93 -4.45 -6.84
N GLN A 29 0.41 -4.57 -8.05
CA GLN A 29 0.82 -3.77 -9.19
C GLN A 29 -0.42 -3.04 -9.73
N GLY A 30 -0.22 -1.80 -10.18
CA GLY A 30 -1.23 -0.98 -10.80
C GLY A 30 -0.72 -0.35 -12.08
N LEU A 31 -1.57 0.45 -12.70
CA LEU A 31 -1.23 1.27 -13.85
C LEU A 31 -1.40 2.74 -13.45
N LYS A 32 -0.38 3.55 -13.69
CA LYS A 32 -0.42 5.00 -13.45
C LYS A 32 -0.21 5.74 -14.76
N ALA A 33 -1.06 6.72 -15.03
CA ALA A 33 -0.86 7.64 -16.13
C ALA A 33 0.45 8.42 -15.89
N ILE A 34 1.40 8.30 -16.81
CA ILE A 34 2.69 9.01 -16.79
C ILE A 34 2.72 10.21 -17.74
N ASP A 35 1.68 10.37 -18.55
CA ASP A 35 1.49 11.50 -19.44
C ASP A 35 0.22 12.26 -19.03
N GLY A 36 0.23 13.59 -19.21
CA GLY A 36 -0.88 14.47 -18.84
C GLY A 36 -2.18 14.17 -19.61
N ASP A 37 -2.07 13.50 -20.75
CA ASP A 37 -3.21 13.10 -21.59
C ASP A 37 -3.79 11.72 -21.21
N GLY A 38 -3.16 10.98 -20.28
CA GLY A 38 -3.64 9.66 -19.83
C GLY A 38 -3.43 8.51 -20.83
N ASP A 39 -2.94 8.81 -22.04
CA ASP A 39 -2.70 7.85 -23.12
C ASP A 39 -1.59 6.84 -22.79
N LYS A 40 -0.60 7.26 -22.00
CA LYS A 40 0.50 6.39 -21.54
C LYS A 40 0.33 6.00 -20.09
N MET A 41 0.07 4.71 -19.87
CA MET A 41 0.09 4.09 -18.56
C MET A 41 1.38 3.30 -18.35
N SER A 42 2.03 3.51 -17.21
CA SER A 42 3.15 2.68 -16.78
C SER A 42 2.73 1.75 -15.65
N PRO A 43 3.23 0.49 -15.63
CA PRO A 43 3.09 -0.37 -14.47
C PRO A 43 3.80 0.27 -13.28
N VAL A 44 3.11 0.34 -12.14
CA VAL A 44 3.64 0.85 -10.89
C VAL A 44 3.44 -0.15 -9.77
N GLN A 45 4.34 -0.14 -8.79
CA GLN A 45 4.14 -0.92 -7.57
C GLN A 45 3.19 -0.20 -6.62
N LEU A 46 2.22 -0.95 -6.09
CA LEU A 46 1.23 -0.45 -5.14
C LEU A 46 1.43 -1.13 -3.79
N LEU A 47 1.51 -0.31 -2.75
CA LEU A 47 1.47 -0.77 -1.37
C LEU A 47 0.18 -0.26 -0.73
N ARG A 48 -0.66 -1.18 -0.27
CA ARG A 48 -1.89 -0.87 0.44
C ARG A 48 -1.73 -1.28 1.90
N VAL A 49 -1.84 -0.32 2.80
CA VAL A 49 -1.77 -0.53 4.25
C VAL A 49 -3.10 -0.12 4.88
N ALA A 50 -3.54 -0.89 5.86
CA ALA A 50 -4.77 -0.62 6.59
C ALA A 50 -4.48 -0.54 8.08
N SER A 51 -5.04 0.47 8.76
CA SER A 51 -4.90 0.66 10.21
C SER A 51 -6.26 0.95 10.87
N TYR A 52 -6.41 0.60 12.14
CA TYR A 52 -7.55 1.05 12.95
C TYR A 52 -7.42 2.52 13.38
N THR A 53 -6.19 3.02 13.47
CA THR A 53 -5.88 4.40 13.83
C THR A 53 -5.66 5.24 12.57
N ALA A 54 -5.85 6.55 12.70
CA ALA A 54 -5.48 7.46 11.64
C ALA A 54 -3.95 7.49 11.53
N VAL A 55 -3.41 7.12 10.36
CA VAL A 55 -1.98 7.30 10.07
C VAL A 55 -1.75 8.79 9.83
N SER A 56 -0.80 9.38 10.55
CA SER A 56 -0.52 10.81 10.39
C SER A 56 0.05 11.10 9.00
N LYS A 57 -0.10 12.35 8.52
CA LYS A 57 0.45 12.76 7.21
C LYS A 57 1.96 12.50 7.13
N VAL A 58 2.69 12.78 8.21
CA VAL A 58 4.14 12.57 8.31
C VAL A 58 4.50 11.09 8.18
N GLU A 59 3.76 10.21 8.86
CA GLU A 59 3.98 8.76 8.74
C GLU A 59 3.66 8.25 7.34
N LYS A 60 2.55 8.73 6.74
CA LYS A 60 2.21 8.40 5.35
C LYS A 60 3.36 8.77 4.40
N GLU A 61 3.91 9.97 4.53
CA GLU A 61 5.05 10.41 3.71
C GLU A 61 6.31 9.57 3.97
N ARG A 62 6.59 9.18 5.21
CA ARG A 62 7.73 8.32 5.54
C ARG A 62 7.58 6.92 4.94
N ILE A 63 6.42 6.29 5.09
CA ILE A 63 6.15 4.96 4.53
C ILE A 63 6.21 5.01 3.00
N GLU A 64 5.65 6.05 2.38
CA GLU A 64 5.67 6.19 0.92
C GLU A 64 7.10 6.37 0.38
N ARG A 65 7.90 7.24 1.00
CA ARG A 65 9.31 7.43 0.59
C ARG A 65 10.13 6.17 0.78
N TRP A 66 9.98 5.52 1.94
CA TRP A 66 10.65 4.24 2.21
C TRP A 66 10.27 3.18 1.17
N PHE A 67 8.98 3.09 0.82
CA PHE A 67 8.49 2.14 -0.18
C PHE A 67 9.05 2.41 -1.56
N LYS A 68 9.07 3.66 -2.03
CA LYS A 68 9.67 4.05 -3.32
C LYS A 68 11.14 3.64 -3.43
N ILE A 69 11.91 3.83 -2.34
CA ILE A 69 13.31 3.42 -2.28
C ILE A 69 13.45 1.90 -2.34
N ARG A 70 12.66 1.16 -1.54
CA ARG A 70 12.70 -0.31 -1.52
C ARG A 70 12.25 -0.94 -2.83
N ALA A 71 11.20 -0.40 -3.44
CA ALA A 71 10.65 -0.83 -4.72
C ALA A 71 11.57 -0.48 -5.90
N ASN A 72 12.56 0.39 -5.68
CA ASN A 72 13.38 1.02 -6.72
C ASN A 72 12.50 1.61 -7.85
N ASP A 73 11.37 2.20 -7.45
CA ASP A 73 10.33 2.69 -8.34
C ASP A 73 9.85 4.06 -7.81
N PRO A 74 10.21 5.17 -8.48
CA PRO A 74 9.81 6.50 -8.04
C PRO A 74 8.31 6.77 -8.22
N LEU A 75 7.63 5.99 -9.05
CA LEU A 75 6.19 6.07 -9.31
C LEU A 75 5.37 5.16 -8.39
N ALA A 76 6.04 4.36 -7.55
CA ALA A 76 5.38 3.53 -6.56
C ALA A 76 4.47 4.36 -5.65
N GLU A 77 3.34 3.77 -5.27
CA GLU A 77 2.28 4.50 -4.58
C GLU A 77 1.81 3.78 -3.32
N LEU A 78 1.56 4.58 -2.28
CA LEU A 78 1.05 4.13 -0.99
C LEU A 78 -0.43 4.49 -0.86
N ILE A 79 -1.26 3.47 -0.68
CA ILE A 79 -2.68 3.60 -0.36
C ILE A 79 -2.84 3.30 1.13
N VAL A 80 -3.29 4.29 1.90
CA VAL A 80 -3.59 4.13 3.33
C VAL A 80 -5.09 4.07 3.52
N GLU A 81 -5.58 2.95 4.03
CA GLU A 81 -6.99 2.76 4.38
C GLU A 81 -7.17 2.77 5.90
N ARG A 82 -8.19 3.50 6.36
CA ARG A 82 -8.61 3.41 7.76
C ARG A 82 -9.73 2.38 7.85
N ILE A 83 -9.51 1.33 8.63
CA ILE A 83 -10.56 0.36 8.96
C ILE A 83 -11.29 0.89 10.17
N ASP A 84 -12.54 1.29 9.99
CA ASP A 84 -13.43 1.54 11.11
C ASP A 84 -13.90 0.19 11.66
N LYS A 85 -13.69 -0.07 12.96
CA LYS A 85 -14.18 -1.30 13.62
C LYS A 85 -15.70 -1.46 13.54
N SER A 86 -16.44 -0.44 13.11
CA SER A 86 -17.90 -0.43 13.05
C SER A 86 -18.51 -1.11 11.83
N LYS A 87 -17.75 -1.69 10.89
CA LYS A 87 -18.30 -2.52 9.81
C LYS A 87 -18.19 -4.02 10.10
N LYS A 88 -18.76 -4.44 11.21
CA LYS A 88 -19.20 -5.82 11.43
C LYS A 88 -20.70 -5.80 11.72
N ASP A 89 -21.50 -5.35 10.76
CA ASP A 89 -22.90 -5.76 10.65
C ASP A 89 -23.50 -5.33 9.30
N LYS A 90 -24.47 -6.09 8.79
CA LYS A 90 -25.19 -5.92 7.51
C LYS A 90 -24.48 -6.35 6.23
N ARG A 91 -24.19 -7.65 6.12
CA ARG A 91 -24.46 -8.38 4.88
C ARG A 91 -25.14 -9.72 5.18
N SER A 92 -26.19 -9.66 6.00
CA SER A 92 -27.29 -10.61 5.96
C SER A 92 -28.47 -9.88 5.29
N GLU A 93 -29.09 -10.56 4.34
CA GLU A 93 -30.37 -10.23 3.67
C GLU A 93 -30.46 -8.95 2.84
N LYS A 94 -30.43 -9.11 1.52
CA LYS A 94 -31.67 -9.17 0.73
C LYS A 94 -31.44 -9.76 -0.65
#